data_AF-A0A286GGP8-F1
#
_entry.id   AF-A0A286GGP8-F1
#
_cell.length_a   1.000
_cell.length_b   1.000
_cell.length_c   1.000
_cell.angle_alpha   90.00
_cell.angle_beta   90.00
_cell.angle_gamma   90.00
#
_symmetry.space_group_name_H-M   'P 1'
#
loop_
_entity.id
_entity.type
_entity.pdbx_description
1 polymer ?
#
loop_
_entity_poly.entity_id
_entity_poly.type
_entity_poly.pdbx_seq_one_letter_code
_entity_poly.pdbx_strand_id
1 'polypeptide(L)'
;MEGTGTTLEHRMLTDTLGAFGEGNLTTLSPERGILLLEGWLNALPGDVGAERIMAEITALRDHLKTGDYDLEMIRHLLLNMASHTATLAQEPVVDGVTSHQLTQLAHALRNFSNQF
;
A
#
# COMPACT_ATOMS: atom_id res chain seq x y z
N MET A 1 -16.97 21.44 -12.27
CA MET A 1 -16.35 20.12 -12.44
C MET A 1 -15.35 19.99 -11.31
N GLU A 2 -15.80 19.49 -10.16
CA GLU A 2 -15.00 19.43 -8.94
C GLU A 2 -14.39 18.03 -8.83
N GLY A 3 -13.06 17.98 -8.70
CA GLY A 3 -12.28 16.75 -8.66
C GLY A 3 -12.55 15.97 -7.37
N THR A 4 -13.14 14.80 -7.51
CA THR A 4 -13.49 13.88 -6.41
C THR A 4 -12.37 12.89 -6.06
N GLY A 5 -11.13 13.08 -6.54
CA GLY A 5 -10.01 12.15 -6.27
C GLY A 5 -9.63 12.10 -4.78
N THR A 6 -9.45 13.27 -4.17
CA THR A 6 -8.80 13.41 -2.87
C THR A 6 -9.49 12.72 -1.68
N THR A 7 -10.78 12.40 -1.75
CA THR A 7 -11.53 11.85 -0.59
C THR A 7 -11.50 10.33 -0.53
N LEU A 8 -11.55 9.65 -1.68
CA LEU A 8 -11.52 8.18 -1.72
C LEU A 8 -10.11 7.67 -1.39
N GLU A 9 -9.10 8.29 -2.00
CA GLU A 9 -7.69 8.01 -1.77
C GLU A 9 -7.33 8.19 -0.29
N HIS A 10 -7.70 9.32 0.30
CA HIS A 10 -7.50 9.59 1.75
C HIS A 10 -8.14 8.53 2.64
N ARG A 11 -9.38 8.13 2.33
CA ARG A 11 -10.13 7.18 3.16
C ARG A 11 -9.50 5.79 3.09
N MET A 12 -9.14 5.33 1.89
CA MET A 12 -8.46 4.05 1.69
C MET A 12 -7.08 4.02 2.36
N LEU A 13 -6.34 5.14 2.26
CA LEU A 13 -5.03 5.28 2.87
C LEU A 13 -5.12 5.28 4.40
N THR A 14 -6.14 5.95 4.96
CA THR A 14 -6.44 5.93 6.40
C THR A 14 -6.84 4.54 6.88
N ASP A 15 -7.71 3.83 6.17
CA ASP A 15 -8.09 2.44 6.47
C ASP A 15 -6.87 1.51 6.46
N THR A 16 -5.96 1.72 5.50
CA THR A 16 -4.74 0.93 5.37
C THR A 16 -3.75 1.24 6.49
N LEU A 17 -3.55 2.52 6.82
CA LEU A 17 -2.74 2.93 7.97
C LEU A 17 -3.32 2.41 9.29
N GLY A 18 -4.64 2.31 9.42
CA GLY A 18 -5.29 1.65 10.56
C GLY A 18 -4.95 0.16 10.61
N ALA A 19 -5.08 -0.54 9.48
CA ALA A 19 -4.78 -1.97 9.40
C ALA A 19 -3.32 -2.33 9.68
N PHE A 20 -2.36 -1.50 9.24
CA PHE A 20 -0.93 -1.73 9.50
C PHE A 20 -0.42 -1.06 10.80
N GLY A 21 -1.05 0.02 11.25
CA GLY A 21 -0.57 0.89 12.33
C GLY A 21 -1.01 0.51 13.74
N GLU A 22 -2.10 -0.25 13.90
CA GLU A 22 -2.57 -0.65 15.24
C GLU A 22 -1.66 -1.64 15.98
N GLY A 23 -0.54 -2.09 15.39
CA GLY A 23 0.39 -3.04 16.04
C GLY A 23 -0.24 -4.40 16.36
N ASN A 24 -1.52 -4.59 16.04
CA ASN A 24 -2.29 -5.82 16.21
C ASN A 24 -2.12 -6.70 14.96
N LEU A 25 -0.85 -7.05 14.71
CA LEU A 25 -0.37 -7.95 13.65
C LEU A 25 -1.02 -9.34 13.70
N THR A 26 -1.70 -9.67 14.79
CA THR A 26 -2.37 -10.94 15.04
C THR A 26 -3.63 -11.18 14.20
N THR A 27 -4.10 -10.21 13.40
CA THR A 27 -5.39 -10.31 12.68
C THR A 27 -5.34 -10.03 11.17
N LEU A 28 -4.17 -9.78 10.59
CA LEU A 28 -4.04 -9.56 9.14
C LEU A 28 -4.00 -10.92 8.43
N SER A 29 -5.18 -11.48 8.16
CA SER A 29 -5.32 -12.70 7.35
C SER A 29 -4.99 -12.41 5.88
N PRO A 30 -4.59 -13.43 5.09
CA PRO A 30 -4.33 -13.27 3.67
C PRO A 30 -5.51 -12.65 2.90
N GLU A 31 -6.75 -13.04 3.26
CA GLU A 31 -7.98 -12.50 2.69
C GLU A 31 -8.13 -11.00 2.96
N ARG A 32 -7.80 -10.58 4.18
CA ARG A 32 -7.84 -9.18 4.59
C ARG A 32 -6.73 -8.37 3.91
N GLY A 33 -5.55 -8.97 3.73
CA GLY A 33 -4.47 -8.42 2.93
C GLY A 33 -4.89 -8.21 1.47
N ILE A 34 -5.50 -9.22 0.84
CA ILE A 34 -6.01 -9.13 -0.54
C ILE A 34 -7.02 -8.00 -0.71
N LEU A 35 -7.97 -7.84 0.22
CA LEU A 35 -8.95 -6.75 0.18
C LEU A 35 -8.31 -5.36 0.25
N LEU A 36 -7.29 -5.18 1.11
CA LEU A 36 -6.54 -3.93 1.20
C LEU A 36 -5.81 -3.63 -0.11
N LEU A 37 -5.13 -4.63 -0.68
CA LEU A 37 -4.43 -4.51 -1.96
C LEU A 37 -5.39 -4.18 -3.11
N GLU A 38 -6.59 -4.77 -3.14
CA GLU A 38 -7.62 -4.42 -4.11
C GLU A 38 -8.15 -2.99 -3.92
N GLY A 39 -8.30 -2.52 -2.68
CA GLY A 39 -8.61 -1.13 -2.39
C GLY A 39 -7.60 -0.16 -2.98
N TRP A 40 -6.31 -0.45 -2.81
CA TRP A 40 -5.23 0.35 -3.40
C TRP A 40 -5.23 0.35 -4.92
N LEU A 41 -5.43 -0.80 -5.55
CA LEU A 41 -5.52 -0.87 -7.02
C LEU A 41 -6.67 -0.05 -7.59
N ASN A 42 -7.71 0.21 -6.79
CA ASN A 42 -8.82 1.08 -7.18
C ASN A 42 -8.58 2.56 -6.82
N ALA A 43 -7.71 2.87 -5.86
CA ALA A 43 -7.44 4.23 -5.40
C ALA A 43 -6.28 4.91 -6.17
N LEU A 44 -5.22 4.17 -6.49
CA LEU A 44 -4.04 4.64 -7.22
C LEU A 44 -4.21 4.99 -8.72
N PRO A 45 -5.25 4.53 -9.46
CA PRO A 45 -5.41 4.91 -10.85
C PRO A 45 -5.67 6.42 -11.01
N GLY A 46 -4.71 7.12 -11.62
CA GLY A 46 -4.79 8.57 -11.84
C GLY A 46 -3.54 9.33 -11.37
N ASP A 47 -2.74 8.70 -10.50
CA ASP A 47 -1.49 9.27 -10.02
C ASP A 47 -0.31 8.99 -10.94
N VAL A 48 0.41 10.06 -11.29
CA VAL A 48 1.64 9.96 -12.08
C VAL A 48 2.69 9.22 -11.26
N GLY A 49 3.20 8.10 -11.78
CA GLY A 49 4.22 7.28 -11.11
C GLY A 49 3.66 6.13 -10.26
N ALA A 50 2.34 6.05 -10.07
CA ALA A 50 1.70 4.96 -9.34
C ALA A 50 1.73 3.60 -10.08
N GLU A 51 1.98 3.58 -11.40
CA GLU A 51 2.02 2.36 -12.22
C GLU A 51 2.97 1.29 -11.65
N ARG A 52 4.13 1.69 -11.12
CA ARG A 52 5.09 0.78 -10.49
C ARG A 52 4.52 0.19 -9.19
N ILE A 53 3.87 1.00 -8.37
CA ILE A 53 3.26 0.54 -7.12
C ILE A 53 2.10 -0.41 -7.44
N MET A 54 1.27 -0.08 -8.43
CA MET A 54 0.17 -0.92 -8.88
C MET A 54 0.65 -2.28 -9.39
N ALA A 55 1.78 -2.34 -10.10
CA ALA A 55 2.38 -3.59 -10.54
C ALA A 55 2.81 -4.48 -9.36
N GLU A 56 3.49 -3.92 -8.36
CA GLU A 56 3.91 -4.67 -7.16
C GLU A 56 2.70 -5.17 -6.35
N ILE A 57 1.68 -4.31 -6.17
CA ILE A 57 0.44 -4.68 -5.46
C ILE A 57 -0.31 -5.79 -6.20
N THR A 58 -0.33 -5.73 -7.53
CA THR A 58 -0.93 -6.78 -8.36
C THR A 58 -0.19 -8.11 -8.17
N ALA A 59 1.15 -8.08 -8.19
CA ALA A 59 1.99 -9.25 -7.99
C ALA A 59 1.79 -9.87 -6.59
N LEU A 60 1.77 -9.05 -5.55
CA LEU A 60 1.52 -9.50 -4.18
C LEU A 60 0.12 -10.12 -4.03
N ARG A 61 -0.90 -9.47 -4.59
CA ARG A 61 -2.27 -10.00 -4.58
C ARG A 61 -2.36 -11.34 -5.29
N ASP A 62 -1.73 -11.46 -6.47
CA ASP A 62 -1.74 -12.70 -7.25
C ASP A 62 -1.05 -13.83 -6.48
N HIS A 63 0.12 -13.54 -5.89
CA HIS A 63 0.86 -14.47 -5.05
C HIS A 63 0.03 -14.93 -3.85
N LEU A 64 -0.59 -14.01 -3.10
CA LEU A 64 -1.48 -14.36 -1.98
C LEU A 64 -2.69 -15.20 -2.41
N LYS A 65 -3.21 -15.01 -3.64
CA LYS A 65 -4.31 -15.81 -4.21
C LYS A 65 -3.87 -17.23 -4.59
N THR A 66 -2.58 -17.49 -4.80
CA THR A 66 -2.09 -18.86 -5.08
C THR A 66 -2.23 -19.79 -3.87
N GLY A 67 -2.31 -19.24 -2.65
CA GLY A 67 -2.33 -19.99 -1.41
C GLY A 67 -0.96 -20.54 -0.99
N ASP A 68 0.08 -20.32 -1.79
CA ASP A 68 1.47 -20.58 -1.43
C ASP A 68 2.04 -19.32 -0.76
N TYR A 69 2.09 -19.33 0.57
CA TYR A 69 2.53 -18.18 1.36
C TYR A 69 4.05 -18.20 1.50
N ASP A 70 4.76 -17.88 0.42
CA ASP A 70 6.21 -17.65 0.48
C ASP A 70 6.47 -16.33 1.24
N LEU A 71 6.77 -16.47 2.54
CA LEU A 71 7.00 -15.34 3.42
C LEU A 71 8.20 -14.48 2.98
N GLU A 72 9.21 -15.08 2.35
CA GLU A 72 10.37 -14.34 1.82
C GLU A 72 9.96 -13.49 0.62
N MET A 73 9.17 -14.07 -0.29
CA MET A 73 8.62 -13.36 -1.44
C MET A 73 7.66 -12.24 -1.02
N ILE A 74 6.75 -12.51 -0.08
CA ILE A 74 5.82 -11.53 0.48
C ILE A 74 6.58 -10.37 1.11
N ARG A 75 7.59 -10.67 1.94
CA ARG A 75 8.46 -9.68 2.56
C ARG A 75 9.17 -8.82 1.51
N HIS A 76 9.70 -9.43 0.46
CA HIS A 76 10.39 -8.70 -0.63
C HIS A 76 9.43 -7.74 -1.35
N LEU A 77 8.23 -8.20 -1.69
CA LEU A 77 7.19 -7.39 -2.34
C LEU A 77 6.75 -6.21 -1.45
N LEU A 78 6.55 -6.46 -0.14
CA LEU A 78 6.22 -5.40 0.82
C LEU A 78 7.32 -4.34 0.95
N LEU A 79 8.60 -4.75 0.94
CA LEU A 79 9.75 -3.84 0.96
C LEU A 79 9.85 -3.01 -0.32
N ASN A 80 9.58 -3.62 -1.47
CA ASN A 80 9.55 -2.91 -2.76
C ASN A 80 8.40 -1.90 -2.79
N MET A 81 7.20 -2.28 -2.36
CA MET A 81 6.05 -1.38 -2.22
C MET A 81 6.37 -0.22 -1.28
N ALA A 82 6.98 -0.48 -0.13
CA ALA A 82 7.39 0.56 0.81
C ALA A 82 8.36 1.55 0.15
N SER A 83 9.37 1.04 -0.55
CA SER A 83 10.36 1.86 -1.27
C SER A 83 9.69 2.73 -2.34
N HIS A 84 8.86 2.13 -3.20
CA HIS A 84 8.18 2.85 -4.28
C HIS A 84 7.19 3.89 -3.74
N THR A 85 6.46 3.57 -2.67
CA THR A 85 5.53 4.51 -2.01
C THR A 85 6.29 5.69 -1.41
N ALA A 86 7.46 5.46 -0.80
CA ALA A 86 8.31 6.54 -0.31
C ALA A 86 8.87 7.41 -1.44
N THR A 87 9.21 6.82 -2.59
CA THR A 87 9.61 7.59 -3.78
C THR A 87 8.46 8.44 -4.30
N LEU A 88 7.26 7.87 -4.44
CA LEU A 88 6.07 8.63 -4.87
C LEU A 88 5.75 9.77 -3.91
N ALA A 89 5.90 9.56 -2.60
CA ALA A 89 5.71 10.60 -1.59
C ALA A 89 6.64 11.81 -1.78
N GLN A 90 7.80 11.64 -2.42
CA GLN A 90 8.77 12.71 -2.66
C GLN A 90 8.59 13.37 -4.03
N GLU A 91 7.67 12.89 -4.87
CA GLU A 91 7.43 13.48 -6.17
C GLU A 91 6.82 14.88 -6.04
N PRO A 92 7.32 15.87 -6.81
CA PRO A 92 6.89 17.27 -6.68
C PRO A 92 5.44 17.52 -7.12
N VAL A 93 4.81 16.56 -7.79
CA VAL A 93 3.39 16.61 -8.17
C VAL A 93 2.45 16.28 -7.01
N VAL A 94 2.97 15.62 -5.96
CA VAL A 94 2.20 15.19 -4.81
C VAL A 94 2.11 16.34 -3.79
N ASP A 95 0.90 16.66 -3.34
CA ASP A 95 0.70 17.68 -2.32
C ASP A 95 1.26 17.26 -0.95
N GLY A 96 1.58 18.22 -0.09
CA GLY A 96 2.26 17.96 1.19
C GLY A 96 1.49 17.04 2.15
N VAL A 97 0.15 16.99 2.07
CA VAL A 97 -0.68 16.12 2.91
C VAL A 97 -0.58 14.68 2.40
N THR A 98 -0.78 14.47 1.11
CA THR A 98 -0.64 13.17 0.44
C THR A 98 0.79 12.64 0.57
N SER A 99 1.81 13.49 0.44
CA SER A 99 3.21 13.15 0.66
C SER A 99 3.48 12.62 2.08
N HIS A 100 2.95 13.30 3.11
CA HIS A 100 3.10 12.85 4.48
C HIS A 100 2.44 11.49 4.72
N GLN A 101 1.25 11.30 4.15
CA GLN A 101 0.48 10.06 4.25
C GLN A 101 1.17 8.88 3.57
N LEU A 102 1.65 9.06 2.33
CA LEU A 102 2.42 8.06 1.60
C LEU A 102 3.73 7.71 2.35
N THR A 103 4.37 8.70 2.98
CA THR A 103 5.55 8.46 3.82
C THR A 103 5.22 7.58 5.03
N GLN A 104 4.14 7.89 5.76
CA GLN A 104 3.68 7.07 6.89
C GLN A 104 3.36 5.64 6.46
N LEU A 105 2.77 5.50 5.28
CA LEU A 105 2.38 4.24 4.69
C LEU A 105 3.59 3.38 4.30
N ALA A 106 4.58 3.99 3.67
CA ALA A 106 5.87 3.35 3.39
C ALA A 106 6.54 2.84 4.67
N HIS A 107 6.50 3.64 5.75
CA HIS A 107 6.99 3.22 7.06
C HIS A 107 6.20 2.05 7.64
N ALA A 108 4.87 2.06 7.54
CA ALA A 108 4.01 0.99 8.02
C ALA A 108 4.28 -0.33 7.27
N LEU A 109 4.37 -0.28 5.94
CA LEU A 109 4.71 -1.43 5.10
C LEU A 109 6.08 -2.01 5.44
N ARG A 110 7.09 -1.15 5.65
CA ARG A 110 8.43 -1.57 6.04
C ARG A 110 8.44 -2.21 7.42
N ASN A 111 7.74 -1.61 8.39
CA ASN A 111 7.60 -2.18 9.73
C ASN A 111 6.90 -3.54 9.68
N PHE A 112 5.85 -3.68 8.88
CA PHE A 112 5.15 -4.94 8.66
C PHE A 112 6.06 -6.00 8.04
N SER A 113 6.83 -5.64 7.00
CA SER A 113 7.78 -6.56 6.36
C SER A 113 8.90 -7.04 7.30
N ASN A 114 9.26 -6.25 8.31
CA ASN A 114 10.26 -6.61 9.32
C ASN A 114 9.74 -7.56 10.41
N GLN A 115 8.42 -7.82 10.45
CA GLN A 115 7.79 -8.73 11.41
C GLN A 115 7.72 -10.18 10.90
N PHE A 116 8.05 -10.40 9.62
CA PHE A 116 8.30 -11.70 9.01
C PHE A 116 9.80 -12.01 9.03
#